data_AF-U1GVF3-F1
#
_entry.id   AF-U1GVF3-F1
#
_cell.length_a   1.000
_cell.length_b   1.000
_cell.length_c   1.000
_cell.angle_alpha   90.00
_cell.angle_beta   90.00
_cell.angle_gamma   90.00
#
_symmetry.space_group_name_H-M   'P 1'
#
loop_
_entity.id
_entity.type
_entity.pdbx_description
1 polymer ?
#
loop_
_entity_poly.entity_id
_entity_poly.type
_entity_poly.pdbx_seq_one_letter_code
_entity_poly.pdbx_strand_id
1 'polypeptide(L)'
;MPQLLDAAPYIEESIGNLTGVFSLVSYSARGMLIRAGRTNEECLGNLSWVLDNLNPLSAAEYNGAASGLTLLPTAGALIGAPAKELWIVYKLMPVAGVLTMCLSLGGTIMPSQAGQYDPKGAFDFGGILVSDRKARKEYAKLDEETKHNGQAQLFAEKVRERADDQRGANYGKIWLAVVMLLAFNVQIVVILWYAERGAVIPWWCSFYGWMLIWYFLLTVSCLIDNTASNPFYQTWTIRVSRAPEIMEISDRCPLLVTDSIEDDGAIIQNLRKGYNVDSRVVIPHSRSYAKSRVCFYVVVPQTGTSRWRAALRIFSRGSNIASFAFGTTLFASSQLLSVSLALITIICTMVPAVLGRVLSMWIALEMNKHNKAILHAVVPTHLEASKYLNAILKQKGLVFETQGHIVVDGRVICRYNQWFSWSRYVGLLAPPFNIIKKATSGYMTAVTAMPADGEPLSGPPGSSMKKSATVRTTSAETLINGQTGLEPSV
;
A
#
# COMPACT_ATOMS: atom_id res chain seq x y z
N MET A 1 -46.99 -13.46 11.28
CA MET A 1 -47.94 -14.31 10.53
C MET A 1 -48.85 -13.55 9.56
N PRO A 2 -49.64 -12.52 9.93
CA PRO A 2 -50.60 -11.90 8.99
C PRO A 2 -49.94 -11.27 7.76
N GLN A 3 -48.78 -10.59 7.91
CA GLN A 3 -48.01 -10.04 6.79
C GLN A 3 -47.41 -11.10 5.85
N LEU A 4 -47.28 -12.35 6.30
CA LEU A 4 -46.70 -13.45 5.53
C LEU A 4 -47.76 -14.14 4.67
N LEU A 5 -49.01 -14.17 5.14
CA LEU A 5 -50.18 -14.62 4.39
C LEU A 5 -50.51 -13.69 3.22
N ASP A 6 -50.36 -12.37 3.40
CA ASP A 6 -50.54 -11.40 2.31
C ASP A 6 -49.42 -11.47 1.24
N ALA A 7 -48.23 -11.98 1.61
CA ALA A 7 -47.08 -12.12 0.71
C ALA A 7 -46.95 -13.52 0.08
N ALA A 8 -47.76 -14.49 0.49
CA ALA A 8 -47.75 -15.87 0.02
C ALA A 8 -47.78 -16.04 -1.52
N PRO A 9 -48.61 -15.32 -2.30
CA PRO A 9 -48.62 -15.50 -3.76
C PRO A 9 -47.29 -15.12 -4.43
N TYR A 10 -46.57 -14.12 -3.89
CA TYR A 10 -45.24 -13.74 -4.39
C TYR A 10 -44.16 -14.77 -4.05
N ILE A 11 -44.35 -15.51 -2.95
CA ILE A 11 -43.40 -16.54 -2.51
C ILE A 11 -43.57 -17.78 -3.39
N GLU A 12 -44.79 -18.23 -3.64
CA GLU A 12 -45.10 -19.39 -4.49
C GLU A 12 -44.66 -19.18 -5.95
N GLU A 13 -44.91 -17.99 -6.52
CA GLU A 13 -44.49 -17.65 -7.89
C GLU A 13 -42.95 -17.62 -8.02
N SER A 14 -42.22 -17.32 -6.93
CA SER A 14 -40.75 -17.37 -6.88
C SER A 14 -40.17 -18.78 -6.69
N ILE A 15 -40.97 -19.71 -6.16
CA ILE A 15 -40.56 -21.08 -5.84
C ILE A 15 -40.71 -21.99 -7.07
N GLY A 16 -41.67 -21.67 -7.95
CA GLY A 16 -41.93 -22.38 -9.20
C GLY A 16 -41.33 -21.69 -10.41
N ASN A 17 -40.01 -21.81 -10.62
CA ASN A 17 -39.33 -21.25 -11.79
C ASN A 17 -39.57 -22.09 -13.07
N LEU A 18 -40.81 -22.47 -13.35
CA LEU A 18 -41.20 -23.22 -14.57
C LEU A 18 -40.92 -22.43 -15.86
N THR A 19 -40.76 -21.10 -15.77
CA THR A 19 -40.50 -20.19 -16.90
C THR A 19 -39.02 -20.00 -17.23
N GLY A 20 -38.09 -20.57 -16.45
CA GLY A 20 -36.65 -20.54 -16.73
C GLY A 20 -35.94 -19.21 -16.52
N VAL A 21 -36.62 -18.15 -16.04
CA VAL A 21 -36.03 -16.81 -15.83
C VAL A 21 -35.82 -16.57 -14.34
N PHE A 22 -34.57 -16.43 -13.89
CA PHE A 22 -34.26 -16.13 -12.49
C PHE A 22 -34.53 -14.66 -12.14
N SER A 23 -35.53 -14.39 -11.28
CA SER A 23 -35.81 -13.06 -10.74
C SER A 23 -34.97 -12.76 -9.48
N LEU A 24 -33.92 -11.95 -9.62
CA LEU A 24 -33.09 -11.51 -8.50
C LEU A 24 -33.88 -10.69 -7.47
N VAL A 25 -34.88 -9.93 -7.91
CA VAL A 25 -35.73 -9.11 -7.04
C VAL A 25 -36.58 -9.99 -6.15
N SER A 26 -37.27 -11.00 -6.72
CA SER A 26 -38.09 -11.94 -5.96
C SER A 26 -37.24 -12.78 -5.00
N TYR A 27 -36.06 -13.21 -5.45
CA TYR A 27 -35.08 -13.90 -4.62
C TYR A 27 -34.67 -13.07 -3.39
N SER A 28 -34.30 -11.81 -3.60
CA SER A 28 -33.91 -10.89 -2.52
C SER A 28 -35.09 -10.60 -1.60
N ALA A 29 -36.28 -10.32 -2.14
CA ALA A 29 -37.47 -10.02 -1.37
C ALA A 29 -37.84 -11.20 -0.44
N ARG A 30 -37.80 -12.43 -0.95
CA ARG A 30 -38.04 -13.65 -0.16
C ARG A 30 -37.09 -13.76 1.01
N GLY A 31 -35.79 -13.62 0.79
CA GLY A 31 -34.80 -13.68 1.87
C GLY A 31 -34.96 -12.56 2.90
N MET A 32 -35.40 -11.38 2.47
CA MET A 32 -35.70 -10.27 3.39
C MET A 32 -36.97 -10.51 4.20
N LEU A 33 -38.02 -11.09 3.59
CA LEU A 33 -39.26 -11.44 4.27
C LEU A 33 -39.05 -12.52 5.35
N ILE A 34 -38.24 -13.53 5.06
CA ILE A 34 -37.87 -14.57 6.04
C ILE A 34 -37.20 -13.92 7.25
N ARG A 35 -36.28 -12.98 7.00
CA ARG A 35 -35.53 -12.24 8.02
C ARG A 35 -36.31 -11.13 8.71
N ALA A 36 -37.50 -10.78 8.25
CA ALA A 36 -38.27 -9.67 8.80
C ALA A 36 -38.76 -9.91 10.24
N GLY A 37 -38.66 -11.14 10.74
CA GLY A 37 -38.90 -11.47 12.15
C GLY A 37 -38.00 -10.67 13.09
N ARG A 38 -38.55 -10.24 14.24
CA ARG A 38 -37.80 -9.49 15.26
C ARG A 38 -36.86 -10.37 16.07
N THR A 39 -37.18 -11.66 16.17
CA THR A 39 -36.40 -12.66 16.91
C THR A 39 -35.85 -13.74 15.98
N ASN A 40 -34.79 -14.43 16.41
CA ASN A 40 -34.22 -15.55 15.65
C ASN A 40 -35.23 -16.71 15.51
N GLU A 41 -36.09 -16.90 16.51
CA GLU A 41 -37.14 -17.93 16.49
C GLU A 41 -38.20 -17.63 15.43
N GLU A 42 -38.63 -16.37 15.29
CA GLU A 42 -39.55 -15.97 14.22
C GLU A 42 -38.92 -16.16 12.83
N CYS A 43 -37.65 -15.81 12.67
CA CYS A 43 -36.93 -16.02 11.42
C CYS A 43 -36.82 -17.51 11.07
N LEU A 44 -36.48 -18.36 12.05
CA LEU A 44 -36.41 -19.81 11.88
C LEU A 44 -37.78 -20.42 11.57
N GLY A 45 -38.85 -19.96 12.22
CA GLY A 45 -40.22 -20.38 11.93
C GLY A 45 -40.64 -20.04 10.50
N ASN A 46 -40.35 -18.81 10.05
CA ASN A 46 -40.60 -18.39 8.67
C ASN A 46 -39.77 -19.22 7.67
N LEU A 47 -38.50 -19.49 7.99
CA LEU A 47 -37.63 -20.32 7.14
C LEU A 47 -38.15 -21.76 7.04
N SER A 48 -38.54 -22.37 8.16
CA SER A 48 -39.11 -23.73 8.19
C SER A 48 -40.37 -23.80 7.32
N TRP A 49 -41.27 -22.84 7.46
CA TRP A 49 -42.49 -22.79 6.66
C TRP A 49 -42.18 -22.70 5.15
N VAL A 50 -41.19 -21.91 4.74
CA VAL A 50 -40.75 -21.85 3.33
C VAL A 50 -40.14 -23.17 2.87
N LEU A 51 -39.34 -23.84 3.72
CA LEU A 51 -38.72 -25.13 3.42
C LEU A 51 -39.73 -26.27 3.31
N ASP A 52 -40.80 -26.26 4.09
CA ASP A 52 -41.86 -27.26 4.05
C ASP A 52 -42.73 -27.15 2.78
N ASN A 53 -42.86 -25.93 2.23
CA ASN A 53 -43.61 -25.67 1.00
C ASN A 53 -42.75 -25.71 -0.28
N LEU A 54 -41.48 -26.12 -0.17
CA LEU A 54 -40.57 -26.17 -1.30
C LEU A 54 -40.74 -27.45 -2.13
N ASN A 55 -40.81 -27.31 -3.44
CA ASN A 55 -40.79 -28.44 -4.36
C ASN A 55 -39.48 -29.24 -4.19
N PRO A 56 -39.52 -30.59 -4.10
CA PRO A 56 -38.32 -31.43 -4.03
C PRO A 56 -37.24 -31.11 -5.08
N LEU A 57 -37.65 -30.70 -6.29
CA LEU A 57 -36.71 -30.29 -7.34
C LEU A 57 -35.91 -29.03 -6.94
N SER A 58 -36.60 -28.03 -6.38
CA SER A 58 -35.98 -26.79 -5.89
C SER A 58 -35.11 -27.04 -4.66
N ALA A 59 -35.51 -27.98 -3.79
CA ALA A 59 -34.69 -28.40 -2.65
C ALA A 59 -33.36 -29.05 -3.10
N ALA A 60 -33.41 -29.90 -4.13
CA ALA A 60 -32.21 -30.48 -4.73
C ALA A 60 -31.29 -29.41 -5.36
N GLU A 61 -31.87 -28.42 -6.03
CA GLU A 61 -31.12 -27.28 -6.57
C GLU A 61 -30.37 -26.54 -5.46
N TYR A 62 -31.05 -26.15 -4.38
CA TYR A 62 -30.41 -25.40 -3.29
C TYR A 62 -29.27 -26.16 -2.61
N ASN A 63 -29.41 -27.48 -2.43
CA ASN A 63 -28.33 -28.33 -1.91
C ASN A 63 -27.11 -28.37 -2.84
N GLY A 64 -27.34 -28.40 -4.16
CA GLY A 64 -26.28 -28.33 -5.16
C GLY A 64 -25.54 -26.99 -5.16
N ALA A 65 -26.26 -25.88 -4.98
CA ALA A 65 -25.69 -24.54 -4.98
C ALA A 65 -24.74 -24.29 -3.81
N ALA A 66 -25.10 -24.77 -2.62
CA ALA A 66 -24.27 -24.73 -1.43
C ALA A 66 -22.90 -25.39 -1.71
N SER A 67 -22.91 -26.56 -2.38
CA SER A 67 -21.69 -27.25 -2.80
C SER A 67 -20.90 -26.49 -3.86
N GLY A 68 -21.57 -25.75 -4.75
CA GLY A 68 -20.90 -24.89 -5.73
C GLY A 68 -20.11 -23.75 -5.08
N LEU A 69 -20.70 -23.03 -4.12
CA LEU A 69 -20.02 -21.90 -3.46
C LEU A 69 -18.85 -22.32 -2.58
N THR A 70 -18.83 -23.55 -2.05
CA THR A 70 -17.64 -24.04 -1.30
C THR A 70 -16.40 -24.17 -2.18
N LEU A 71 -16.54 -24.11 -3.51
CA LEU A 71 -15.41 -24.04 -4.45
C LEU A 71 -14.75 -22.66 -4.49
N LEU A 72 -15.41 -21.58 -4.05
CA LEU A 72 -14.83 -20.23 -4.08
C LEU A 72 -13.52 -20.13 -3.30
N PRO A 73 -13.46 -20.57 -2.03
CA PRO A 73 -12.19 -20.65 -1.30
C PRO A 73 -11.13 -21.43 -2.09
N THR A 74 -11.48 -22.62 -2.60
CA THR A 74 -10.56 -23.50 -3.35
C THR A 74 -10.04 -22.85 -4.63
N ALA A 75 -10.91 -22.17 -5.37
CA ALA A 75 -10.56 -21.46 -6.57
C ALA A 75 -9.64 -20.27 -6.26
N GLY A 76 -9.79 -19.60 -5.12
CA GLY A 76 -8.84 -18.60 -4.63
C GLY A 76 -7.44 -19.17 -4.35
N ALA A 77 -7.35 -20.41 -3.84
CA ALA A 77 -6.08 -21.09 -3.64
C ALA A 77 -5.37 -21.44 -4.97
N LEU A 78 -6.12 -21.91 -5.98
CA LEU A 78 -5.61 -22.20 -7.33
C LEU A 78 -5.24 -20.92 -8.10
N ILE A 79 -6.11 -19.92 -7.94
CA ILE A 79 -5.88 -18.49 -8.05
C ILE A 79 -4.42 -18.08 -7.85
N GLY A 80 -3.96 -18.60 -6.72
CA GLY A 80 -3.20 -17.92 -5.69
C GLY A 80 -1.70 -17.88 -5.89
N ALA A 81 -1.15 -18.51 -6.93
CA ALA A 81 0.29 -18.74 -7.03
C ALA A 81 1.11 -17.46 -6.79
N PRO A 82 2.16 -17.53 -5.95
CA PRO A 82 2.99 -16.38 -5.60
C PRO A 82 3.78 -15.91 -6.81
N ALA A 83 3.87 -14.61 -7.00
CA ALA A 83 4.49 -13.98 -8.16
C ALA A 83 5.39 -12.82 -7.74
N LYS A 84 6.63 -12.80 -8.23
CA LYS A 84 7.64 -11.79 -7.91
C LYS A 84 7.16 -10.38 -8.28
N GLU A 85 6.41 -10.29 -9.38
CA GLU A 85 5.87 -9.07 -9.96
C GLU A 85 4.92 -8.37 -8.99
N LEU A 86 4.08 -9.14 -8.31
CA LEU A 86 3.12 -8.56 -7.38
C LEU A 86 3.78 -8.10 -6.07
N TRP A 87 4.91 -8.69 -5.66
CA TRP A 87 5.72 -8.10 -4.58
C TRP A 87 6.24 -6.71 -4.97
N ILE A 88 6.72 -6.55 -6.20
CA ILE A 88 7.18 -5.27 -6.75
C ILE A 88 6.05 -4.25 -6.70
N VAL A 89 4.85 -4.62 -7.16
CA VAL A 89 3.66 -3.74 -7.08
C VAL A 89 3.36 -3.36 -5.64
N TYR A 90 3.34 -4.32 -4.72
CA TYR A 90 3.07 -4.06 -3.31
C TYR A 90 4.10 -3.12 -2.67
N LYS A 91 5.38 -3.21 -3.06
CA LYS A 91 6.42 -2.31 -2.55
C LYS A 91 6.41 -0.93 -3.20
N LEU A 92 6.15 -0.84 -4.50
CA LEU A 92 6.12 0.41 -5.25
C LEU A 92 4.83 1.19 -5.10
N MET A 93 3.72 0.49 -4.92
CA MET A 93 2.39 1.06 -4.81
C MET A 93 1.55 0.20 -3.84
N PRO A 94 1.73 0.39 -2.52
CA PRO A 94 1.05 -0.41 -1.51
C PRO A 94 -0.47 -0.47 -1.66
N VAL A 95 -1.12 0.63 -2.06
CA VAL A 95 -2.57 0.64 -2.32
C VAL A 95 -2.95 -0.34 -3.43
N ALA A 96 -2.24 -0.35 -4.55
CA ALA A 96 -2.49 -1.30 -5.63
C ALA A 96 -2.26 -2.74 -5.15
N GLY A 97 -1.17 -2.99 -4.43
CA GLY A 97 -0.89 -4.32 -3.89
C GLY A 97 -1.95 -4.82 -2.90
N VAL A 98 -2.52 -3.95 -2.05
CA VAL A 98 -3.65 -4.29 -1.17
C VAL A 98 -4.91 -4.58 -1.98
N LEU A 99 -5.23 -3.76 -2.98
CA LEU A 99 -6.38 -4.01 -3.87
C LEU A 99 -6.23 -5.34 -4.61
N THR A 100 -5.03 -5.68 -5.06
CA THR A 100 -4.73 -6.99 -5.66
C THR A 100 -4.89 -8.13 -4.66
N MET A 101 -4.51 -7.94 -3.39
CA MET A 101 -4.70 -8.95 -2.33
C MET A 101 -6.17 -9.24 -2.08
N CYS A 102 -7.01 -8.21 -2.06
CA CYS A 102 -8.47 -8.39 -1.95
C CYS A 102 -9.01 -9.23 -3.12
N LEU A 103 -8.56 -8.95 -4.35
CA LEU A 103 -8.94 -9.73 -5.54
C LEU A 103 -8.35 -11.15 -5.59
N SER A 104 -7.36 -11.46 -4.73
CA SER A 104 -6.67 -12.75 -4.73
C SER A 104 -7.49 -13.88 -4.08
N LEU A 105 -8.64 -13.57 -3.47
CA LEU A 105 -9.54 -14.54 -2.81
C LEU A 105 -8.79 -15.49 -1.84
N GLY A 106 -7.82 -14.95 -1.09
CA GLY A 106 -7.03 -15.72 -0.12
C GLY A 106 -5.71 -16.29 -0.65
N GLY A 107 -5.39 -16.12 -1.93
CA GLY A 107 -4.12 -16.57 -2.51
C GLY A 107 -2.92 -15.71 -2.08
N THR A 108 -1.80 -16.35 -1.72
CA THR A 108 -0.59 -15.65 -1.28
C THR A 108 0.18 -15.05 -2.44
N ILE A 109 0.49 -13.76 -2.34
CA ILE A 109 1.12 -13.04 -3.43
C ILE A 109 2.65 -13.04 -3.33
N MET A 110 3.20 -13.08 -2.11
CA MET A 110 4.65 -13.01 -1.90
C MET A 110 5.38 -14.34 -2.17
N PRO A 111 6.52 -14.31 -2.89
CA PRO A 111 7.42 -15.45 -2.96
C PRO A 111 7.93 -15.83 -1.57
N SER A 112 7.97 -17.12 -1.25
CA SER A 112 8.41 -17.61 0.06
C SER A 112 9.93 -17.69 0.20
N GLN A 113 10.66 -17.73 -0.91
CA GLN A 113 12.11 -17.89 -0.93
C GLN A 113 12.82 -16.57 -1.22
N ALA A 114 13.84 -16.22 -0.41
CA ALA A 114 14.63 -15.00 -0.59
C ALA A 114 15.32 -14.93 -1.97
N GLY A 115 15.73 -16.07 -2.53
CA GLY A 115 16.39 -16.13 -3.85
C GLY A 115 15.50 -15.69 -5.01
N GLN A 116 14.18 -15.83 -4.89
CA GLN A 116 13.24 -15.37 -5.92
C GLN A 116 13.16 -13.84 -6.02
N TYR A 117 13.63 -13.14 -4.99
CA TYR A 117 13.69 -11.68 -4.97
C TYR A 117 14.97 -11.13 -5.58
N ASP A 118 15.99 -11.94 -5.87
CA ASP A 118 17.26 -11.46 -6.45
C ASP A 118 17.03 -10.87 -7.86
N PRO A 119 17.58 -9.68 -8.21
CA PRO A 119 17.38 -9.09 -9.54
C PRO A 119 18.03 -9.93 -10.64
N LYS A 120 19.08 -10.69 -10.28
CA LYS A 120 19.90 -11.47 -11.20
C LYS A 120 19.14 -12.67 -11.77
N GLY A 121 18.06 -13.10 -11.12
CA GLY A 121 17.10 -14.03 -11.68
C GLY A 121 16.20 -13.31 -12.69
N ALA A 122 16.23 -13.77 -13.96
CA ALA A 122 15.24 -13.37 -14.97
C ALA A 122 13.82 -13.47 -14.38
N PHE A 123 12.92 -12.58 -14.79
CA PHE A 123 11.51 -12.66 -14.42
C PHE A 123 10.94 -13.98 -14.97
N ASP A 124 10.87 -15.00 -14.10
CA ASP A 124 10.28 -16.29 -14.44
C ASP A 124 8.78 -16.16 -14.20
N PHE A 125 8.06 -15.83 -15.27
CA PHE A 125 6.60 -15.75 -15.29
C PHE A 125 6.02 -17.15 -15.16
N GLY A 126 5.91 -17.70 -13.95
CA GLY A 126 5.09 -18.88 -13.63
C GLY A 126 5.08 -19.99 -14.69
N GLY A 127 6.22 -20.30 -15.33
CA GLY A 127 6.36 -21.31 -16.37
C GLY A 127 5.75 -21.02 -17.76
N ILE A 128 5.16 -19.84 -18.03
CA ILE A 128 4.44 -19.56 -19.30
C ILE A 128 5.24 -18.69 -20.29
N LEU A 129 6.25 -17.94 -19.84
CA LEU A 129 7.12 -17.18 -20.76
C LEU A 129 8.59 -17.50 -20.53
N VAL A 130 9.27 -17.83 -21.64
CA VAL A 130 10.68 -18.25 -21.70
C VAL A 130 11.57 -17.17 -21.10
N SER A 131 12.21 -17.47 -19.97
CA SER A 131 13.24 -16.61 -19.40
C SER A 131 14.43 -16.47 -20.36
N ASP A 132 14.84 -15.23 -20.61
CA ASP A 132 15.91 -14.91 -21.55
C ASP A 132 17.27 -15.40 -21.01
N ARG A 133 17.74 -16.54 -21.53
CA ARG A 133 18.99 -17.21 -21.14
C ARG A 133 20.22 -16.32 -21.28
N LYS A 134 20.18 -15.26 -22.11
CA LYS A 134 21.31 -14.34 -22.31
C LYS A 134 21.56 -13.46 -21.08
N ALA A 135 20.52 -12.87 -20.50
CA ALA A 135 20.65 -12.05 -19.29
C ALA A 135 21.29 -12.85 -18.13
N ARG A 136 20.90 -14.12 -17.97
CA ARG A 136 21.43 -15.00 -16.92
C ARG A 136 22.94 -15.28 -17.03
N LYS A 137 23.49 -15.34 -18.25
CA LYS A 137 24.93 -15.55 -18.48
C LYS A 137 25.77 -14.29 -18.26
N GLU A 138 25.20 -13.13 -18.53
CA GLU A 138 25.88 -11.84 -18.36
C GLU A 138 26.03 -11.46 -16.87
N TYR A 139 25.00 -11.74 -16.06
CA TYR A 139 25.05 -11.52 -14.60
C TYR A 139 25.99 -12.49 -13.87
N ALA A 140 26.15 -13.72 -14.35
CA ALA A 140 27.05 -14.71 -13.73
C ALA A 140 28.53 -14.31 -13.86
N LYS A 141 28.90 -13.64 -14.96
CA LYS A 141 30.28 -13.15 -15.17
C LYS A 141 30.62 -11.95 -14.28
N LEU A 142 29.65 -11.09 -13.95
CA LEU A 142 29.88 -9.94 -13.06
C LEU A 142 30.12 -10.35 -11.59
N ASP A 143 29.64 -11.52 -11.17
CA ASP A 143 29.65 -11.94 -9.76
C ASP A 143 31.01 -12.50 -9.29
N GLU A 144 31.83 -13.04 -10.21
CA GLU A 144 33.18 -13.51 -9.87
C GLU A 144 34.17 -12.36 -9.63
N GLU A 145 33.97 -11.20 -10.26
CA GLU A 145 34.90 -10.08 -10.21
C GLU A 145 34.70 -9.15 -8.99
N THR A 146 33.56 -9.24 -8.31
CA THR A 146 33.11 -8.22 -7.34
C THR A 146 33.25 -8.63 -5.86
N LYS A 147 34.19 -9.52 -5.49
CA LYS A 147 34.05 -10.30 -4.25
C LYS A 147 34.52 -9.67 -2.93
N HIS A 148 35.11 -8.48 -2.84
CA HIS A 148 35.32 -7.85 -1.52
C HIS A 148 35.31 -6.31 -1.57
N ASN A 149 34.48 -5.69 -0.72
CA ASN A 149 34.30 -4.25 -0.47
C ASN A 149 33.78 -3.34 -1.61
N GLY A 150 33.90 -3.72 -2.88
CA GLY A 150 33.43 -2.91 -4.02
C GLY A 150 31.92 -2.96 -4.32
N GLN A 151 31.18 -3.97 -3.85
CA GLN A 151 29.76 -4.16 -4.25
C GLN A 151 28.85 -3.01 -3.82
N ALA A 152 29.00 -2.51 -2.59
CA ALA A 152 28.18 -1.42 -2.08
C ALA A 152 28.44 -0.12 -2.84
N GLN A 153 29.70 0.16 -3.20
CA GLN A 153 30.08 1.33 -3.99
C GLN A 153 29.58 1.23 -5.43
N LEU A 154 29.76 0.08 -6.09
CA LEU A 154 29.22 -0.18 -7.42
C LEU A 154 27.69 -0.10 -7.45
N PHE A 155 27.01 -0.57 -6.40
CA PHE A 155 25.57 -0.42 -6.28
C PHE A 155 25.16 1.04 -6.12
N ALA A 156 25.90 1.82 -5.31
CA ALA A 156 25.66 3.24 -5.17
C ALA A 156 25.93 4.03 -6.47
N GLU A 157 26.93 3.62 -7.24
CA GLU A 157 27.20 4.17 -8.58
C GLU A 157 26.05 3.86 -9.54
N LYS A 158 25.51 2.64 -9.53
CA LYS A 158 24.29 2.30 -10.30
C LYS A 158 23.07 3.13 -9.88
N VAL A 159 22.94 3.45 -8.58
CA VAL A 159 21.89 4.35 -8.08
C VAL A 159 22.08 5.75 -8.65
N ARG A 160 23.31 6.25 -8.70
CA ARG A 160 23.64 7.55 -9.29
C ARG A 160 23.38 7.58 -10.79
N GLU A 161 23.91 6.62 -11.54
CA GLU A 161 23.69 6.46 -12.97
C GLU A 161 22.18 6.42 -13.29
N ARG A 162 21.39 5.69 -12.49
CA ARG A 162 19.94 5.65 -12.66
C ARG A 162 19.28 7.00 -12.40
N ALA A 163 19.76 7.77 -11.41
CA ALA A 163 19.22 9.08 -11.12
C ALA A 163 19.52 10.13 -12.21
N ASP A 164 20.55 9.90 -13.02
CA ASP A 164 20.89 10.75 -14.16
C ASP A 164 20.02 10.50 -15.40
N ASP A 165 19.34 9.35 -15.50
CA ASP A 165 18.40 9.07 -16.58
C ASP A 165 17.11 9.90 -16.43
N GLN A 166 16.97 10.90 -17.32
CA GLN A 166 15.90 11.90 -17.31
C GLN A 166 14.56 11.42 -17.90
N ARG A 167 14.46 10.15 -18.32
CA ARG A 167 13.21 9.60 -18.85
C ARG A 167 12.15 9.57 -17.74
N GLY A 168 11.27 10.57 -17.73
CA GLY A 168 10.10 10.60 -16.87
C GLY A 168 9.04 9.60 -17.34
N ALA A 169 8.46 8.84 -16.43
CA ALA A 169 7.34 7.96 -16.77
C ALA A 169 6.03 8.75 -16.86
N ASN A 170 5.22 8.42 -17.87
CA ASN A 170 3.83 8.82 -17.91
C ASN A 170 3.02 7.84 -17.04
N TYR A 171 2.62 8.29 -15.86
CA TYR A 171 1.90 7.46 -14.89
C TYR A 171 0.39 7.34 -15.15
N GLY A 172 -0.17 8.03 -16.16
CA GLY A 172 -1.62 8.03 -16.41
C GLY A 172 -2.19 6.63 -16.64
N LYS A 173 -1.46 5.79 -17.36
CA LYS A 173 -1.81 4.38 -17.61
C LYS A 173 -1.86 3.53 -16.33
N ILE A 174 -0.93 3.77 -15.40
CA ILE A 174 -0.86 3.06 -14.12
C ILE A 174 -2.05 3.46 -13.25
N TRP A 175 -2.40 4.74 -13.21
CA TRP A 175 -3.60 5.22 -12.49
C TRP A 175 -4.89 4.60 -13.04
N LEU A 176 -5.04 4.50 -14.37
CA LEU A 176 -6.19 3.84 -14.99
C LEU A 176 -6.32 2.38 -14.51
N ALA A 177 -5.21 1.64 -14.47
CA ALA A 177 -5.21 0.26 -13.98
C ALA A 177 -5.58 0.16 -12.49
N VAL A 178 -5.14 1.11 -11.66
CA VAL A 178 -5.50 1.14 -10.23
C VAL A 178 -6.99 1.40 -10.04
N VAL A 179 -7.57 2.32 -10.82
CA VAL A 179 -9.03 2.55 -10.82
C VAL A 179 -9.78 1.31 -11.25
N MET A 180 -9.26 0.57 -12.25
CA MET A 180 -9.87 -0.69 -12.69
C MET A 180 -9.75 -1.80 -11.62
N LEU A 181 -8.63 -1.89 -10.88
CA LEU A 181 -8.52 -2.79 -9.71
C LEU A 181 -9.55 -2.43 -8.62
N LEU A 182 -9.79 -1.14 -8.39
CA LEU A 182 -10.81 -0.69 -7.44
C LEU A 182 -12.23 -1.06 -7.93
N ALA A 183 -12.53 -0.85 -9.21
CA ALA A 183 -13.81 -1.22 -9.82
C ALA A 183 -14.09 -2.72 -9.68
N PHE A 184 -13.08 -3.57 -9.91
CA PHE A 184 -13.16 -5.02 -9.69
C PHE A 184 -13.45 -5.40 -8.24
N ASN A 185 -12.84 -4.69 -7.27
CA ASN A 185 -13.13 -4.92 -5.85
C ASN A 185 -14.57 -4.54 -5.51
N VAL A 186 -15.05 -3.39 -6.00
CA VAL A 186 -16.43 -2.95 -5.82
C VAL A 186 -17.40 -3.96 -6.45
N GLN A 187 -17.09 -4.46 -7.64
CA GLN A 187 -17.88 -5.50 -8.30
C GLN A 187 -18.02 -6.75 -7.42
N ILE A 188 -16.92 -7.30 -6.87
CA ILE A 188 -16.97 -8.46 -5.96
C ILE A 188 -17.87 -8.17 -4.76
N VAL A 189 -17.69 -7.02 -4.10
CA VAL A 189 -18.49 -6.63 -2.92
C VAL A 189 -19.98 -6.55 -3.27
N VAL A 190 -20.33 -5.95 -4.40
CA VAL A 190 -21.72 -5.83 -4.88
C VAL A 190 -22.34 -7.21 -5.14
N ILE A 191 -21.61 -8.11 -5.82
CA ILE A 191 -22.11 -9.45 -6.12
C ILE A 191 -22.33 -10.25 -4.83
N LEU A 192 -21.38 -10.23 -3.90
CA LEU A 192 -21.51 -10.89 -2.61
C LEU A 192 -22.69 -10.33 -1.80
N TRP A 193 -22.92 -9.01 -1.87
CA TRP A 193 -24.06 -8.36 -1.23
C TRP A 193 -25.41 -8.83 -1.80
N TYR A 194 -25.52 -8.99 -3.13
CA TYR A 194 -26.73 -9.55 -3.73
C TYR A 194 -26.90 -11.04 -3.43
N ALA A 195 -25.81 -11.81 -3.38
CA ALA A 195 -25.84 -13.24 -3.10
C ALA A 195 -26.32 -13.55 -1.68
N GLU A 196 -25.95 -12.75 -0.67
CA GLU A 196 -26.39 -13.00 0.71
C GLU A 196 -27.87 -12.62 0.96
N ARG A 197 -28.45 -11.71 0.17
CA ARG A 197 -29.80 -11.18 0.41
C ARG A 197 -30.88 -12.25 0.38
N GLY A 198 -30.82 -13.20 -0.55
CA GLY A 198 -31.82 -14.28 -0.62
C GLY A 198 -31.40 -15.58 0.08
N ALA A 199 -30.13 -15.74 0.46
CA ALA A 199 -29.62 -16.95 1.10
C ALA A 199 -29.62 -16.80 2.62
N VAL A 200 -30.27 -17.70 3.35
CA VAL A 200 -30.45 -17.61 4.81
C VAL A 200 -29.63 -18.68 5.51
N ILE A 201 -28.93 -18.32 6.59
CA ILE A 201 -28.17 -19.27 7.42
C ILE A 201 -29.00 -19.57 8.67
N PRO A 202 -29.42 -20.83 8.92
CA PRO A 202 -30.35 -21.14 10.02
C PRO A 202 -29.85 -20.66 11.39
N TRP A 203 -28.57 -20.89 11.70
CA TRP A 203 -28.00 -20.52 13.00
C TRP A 203 -27.67 -19.02 13.13
N TRP A 204 -27.72 -18.26 12.03
CA TRP A 204 -27.55 -16.81 11.93
C TRP A 204 -28.71 -16.18 11.14
N CYS A 205 -29.93 -16.62 11.42
CA CYS A 205 -31.08 -16.35 10.56
C CYS A 205 -31.33 -14.85 10.34
N SER A 206 -31.31 -14.05 11.41
CA SER A 206 -31.52 -12.59 11.36
C SER A 206 -30.32 -11.78 10.86
N PHE A 207 -29.14 -12.39 10.77
CA PHE A 207 -27.90 -11.66 10.51
C PHE A 207 -27.72 -11.39 8.99
N TYR A 208 -27.32 -10.15 8.67
CA TYR A 208 -26.97 -9.70 7.32
C TYR A 208 -25.46 -9.38 7.27
N GLY A 209 -24.83 -9.52 6.09
CA GLY A 209 -23.39 -9.26 5.94
C GLY A 209 -22.49 -10.47 6.19
N TRP A 210 -23.03 -11.69 6.27
CA TRP A 210 -22.21 -12.89 6.54
C TRP A 210 -21.22 -13.19 5.40
N MET A 211 -21.61 -12.94 4.14
CA MET A 211 -20.68 -13.11 3.00
C MET A 211 -19.60 -12.03 3.02
N LEU A 212 -19.98 -10.80 3.39
CA LEU A 212 -19.02 -9.70 3.51
C LEU A 212 -18.03 -9.91 4.65
N ILE A 213 -18.49 -10.42 5.81
CA ILE A 213 -17.62 -10.81 6.92
C ILE A 213 -16.67 -11.92 6.49
N TRP A 214 -17.17 -12.97 5.83
CA TRP A 214 -16.32 -14.03 5.31
C TRP A 214 -15.24 -13.49 4.35
N TYR A 215 -15.64 -12.66 3.38
CA TYR A 215 -14.70 -12.06 2.42
C TYR A 215 -13.68 -11.13 3.10
N PHE A 216 -14.10 -10.38 4.11
CA PHE A 216 -13.22 -9.55 4.91
C PHE A 216 -12.22 -10.39 5.71
N LEU A 217 -12.67 -11.45 6.38
CA LEU A 217 -11.80 -12.39 7.10
C LEU A 217 -10.77 -13.01 6.15
N LEU A 218 -11.21 -13.47 4.98
CA LEU A 218 -10.34 -14.01 3.94
C LEU A 218 -9.28 -12.99 3.49
N THR A 219 -9.68 -11.74 3.29
CA THR A 219 -8.78 -10.64 2.90
C THR A 219 -7.76 -10.32 3.99
N VAL A 220 -8.20 -10.23 5.25
CA VAL A 220 -7.32 -9.96 6.38
C VAL A 220 -6.33 -11.11 6.59
N SER A 221 -6.79 -12.35 6.55
CA SER A 221 -5.91 -13.52 6.65
C SER A 221 -4.89 -13.55 5.52
N CYS A 222 -5.27 -13.19 4.29
CA CYS A 222 -4.35 -13.03 3.17
C CYS A 222 -3.31 -11.92 3.42
N LEU A 223 -3.72 -10.76 3.94
CA LEU A 223 -2.80 -9.67 4.28
C LEU A 223 -1.79 -10.07 5.36
N ILE A 224 -2.25 -10.80 6.38
CA ILE A 224 -1.40 -11.32 7.46
C ILE A 224 -0.42 -12.37 6.92
N ASP A 225 -0.90 -13.36 6.15
CA ASP A 225 -0.04 -14.40 5.57
C ASP A 225 0.99 -13.79 4.62
N ASN A 226 0.59 -12.80 3.82
CA ASN A 226 1.50 -12.09 2.96
C ASN A 226 2.58 -11.30 3.73
N THR A 227 2.21 -10.72 4.88
CA THR A 227 3.16 -10.04 5.77
C THR A 227 4.09 -11.03 6.48
N ALA A 228 3.58 -12.20 6.86
CA ALA A 228 4.33 -13.26 7.54
C ALA A 228 5.24 -14.07 6.60
N SER A 229 4.86 -14.17 5.32
CA SER A 229 5.60 -14.89 4.28
C SER A 229 6.81 -14.11 3.77
N ASN A 230 6.92 -12.82 4.08
CA ASN A 230 8.09 -12.01 3.73
C ASN A 230 9.38 -12.58 4.38
N PRO A 231 10.39 -13.02 3.59
CA PRO A 231 11.61 -13.66 4.12
C PRO A 231 12.63 -12.67 4.71
N PHE A 232 12.32 -11.37 4.72
CA PHE A 232 13.30 -10.33 5.06
C PHE A 232 13.08 -9.71 6.42
N TYR A 233 13.92 -10.02 7.42
CA TYR A 233 13.84 -9.49 8.79
C TYR A 233 13.54 -8.00 8.84
N GLN A 234 14.24 -7.22 8.04
CA GLN A 234 13.99 -5.80 7.87
C GLN A 234 14.14 -5.42 6.40
N THR A 235 13.34 -4.46 5.94
CA THR A 235 13.46 -3.91 4.60
C THR A 235 13.66 -2.41 4.70
N TRP A 236 14.77 -1.93 4.13
CA TRP A 236 15.06 -0.51 4.03
C TRP A 236 14.63 -0.03 2.65
N THR A 237 13.59 0.79 2.59
CA THR A 237 13.09 1.40 1.37
C THR A 237 13.52 2.86 1.36
N ILE A 238 14.42 3.19 0.44
CA ILE A 238 14.85 4.57 0.18
C ILE A 238 14.21 5.01 -1.12
N ARG A 239 13.60 6.18 -1.12
CA ARG A 239 13.09 6.80 -2.33
C ARG A 239 14.08 7.85 -2.78
N VAL A 240 14.54 7.75 -4.02
CA VAL A 240 15.62 8.57 -4.57
C VAL A 240 15.07 9.52 -5.62
N SER A 241 15.52 10.76 -5.60
CA SER A 241 15.27 11.74 -6.66
C SER A 241 16.48 12.66 -6.83
N ARG A 242 16.67 13.24 -8.01
CA ARG A 242 17.77 14.17 -8.28
C ARG A 242 17.59 15.47 -7.48
N ALA A 243 18.68 15.92 -6.84
CA ALA A 243 18.74 17.20 -6.15
C ALA A 243 19.06 18.35 -7.13
N PRO A 244 18.79 19.61 -6.77
CA PRO A 244 19.31 20.76 -7.50
C PRO A 244 20.84 20.73 -7.58
N GLU A 245 21.41 21.02 -8.75
CA GLU A 245 22.87 21.00 -8.96
C GLU A 245 23.63 22.01 -8.11
N ILE A 246 22.98 23.11 -7.72
CA ILE A 246 23.56 24.15 -6.87
C ILE A 246 22.65 24.31 -5.67
N MET A 247 23.01 23.63 -4.59
CA MET A 247 22.32 23.69 -3.32
C MET A 247 23.36 23.71 -2.22
N GLU A 248 23.28 24.70 -1.35
CA GLU A 248 24.12 24.77 -0.16
C GLU A 248 23.29 24.35 1.05
N ILE A 249 23.74 23.27 1.70
CA ILE A 249 23.14 22.76 2.92
C ILE A 249 23.85 23.44 4.09
N SER A 250 23.08 24.04 5.00
CA SER A 250 23.64 24.66 6.19
C SER A 250 24.49 23.66 7.00
N ASP A 251 25.65 24.08 7.47
CA ASP A 251 26.52 23.26 8.32
C ASP A 251 25.89 22.82 9.63
N ARG A 252 24.79 23.47 10.04
CA ARG A 252 24.00 23.12 11.22
C ARG A 252 23.18 21.83 11.05
N CYS A 253 23.05 21.31 9.84
CA CYS A 253 22.34 20.06 9.61
C CYS A 253 23.15 18.88 10.16
N PRO A 254 22.54 17.98 10.95
CA PRO A 254 23.24 16.82 11.47
C PRO A 254 23.72 15.94 10.32
N LEU A 255 25.01 15.60 10.37
CA LEU A 255 25.62 14.66 9.46
C LEU A 255 25.16 13.26 9.84
N LEU A 256 24.45 12.59 8.93
CA LEU A 256 23.99 11.21 9.13
C LEU A 256 25.08 10.22 8.72
N VAL A 257 25.88 10.61 7.72
CA VAL A 257 26.87 9.76 7.08
C VAL A 257 28.27 10.16 7.53
N THR A 258 28.93 9.26 8.26
CA THR A 258 30.30 9.44 8.74
C THR A 258 31.29 8.75 7.78
N ASP A 259 32.49 9.32 7.66
CA ASP A 259 33.56 8.72 6.83
C ASP A 259 34.34 7.59 7.51
N SER A 260 34.12 7.37 8.80
CA SER A 260 34.75 6.27 9.54
C SER A 260 34.12 4.92 9.20
N ILE A 261 34.97 3.96 8.81
CA ILE A 261 34.60 2.56 8.53
C ILE A 261 34.07 1.86 9.80
N GLU A 262 34.54 2.27 10.98
CA GLU A 262 34.06 1.73 12.26
C GLU A 262 32.60 2.12 12.55
N ASP A 263 32.13 3.21 11.92
CA ASP A 263 30.81 3.79 12.16
C ASP A 263 29.75 3.31 11.16
N ASP A 264 30.10 2.36 10.28
CA ASP A 264 29.17 1.82 9.27
C ASP A 264 27.88 1.33 9.91
N GLY A 265 27.92 0.73 11.11
CA GLY A 265 26.73 0.27 11.84
C GLY A 265 25.87 1.38 12.46
N ALA A 266 26.40 2.60 12.62
CA ALA A 266 25.72 3.68 13.31
C ALA A 266 24.66 4.36 12.45
N ILE A 267 24.75 4.35 11.12
CA ILE A 267 23.78 5.03 10.24
C ILE A 267 22.36 4.54 10.47
N ILE A 268 22.16 3.22 10.56
CA ILE A 268 20.87 2.63 10.86
C ILE A 268 20.37 3.05 12.25
N GLN A 269 21.26 3.09 13.24
CA GLN A 269 20.91 3.51 14.60
C GLN A 269 20.54 5.00 14.65
N ASN A 270 21.28 5.84 13.92
CA ASN A 270 21.06 7.27 13.78
C ASN A 270 19.73 7.57 13.06
N LEU A 271 19.40 6.81 12.00
CA LEU A 271 18.09 6.86 11.33
C LEU A 271 16.95 6.47 12.27
N ARG A 272 17.13 5.43 13.09
CA ARG A 272 16.13 4.98 14.07
C ARG A 272 15.95 5.97 15.23
N LYS A 273 17.03 6.54 15.74
CA LYS A 273 17.02 7.59 16.76
C LYS A 273 16.19 8.78 16.28
N GLY A 274 16.32 9.10 15.00
CA GLY A 274 15.46 9.99 14.26
C GLY A 274 15.64 11.45 14.66
N TYR A 275 16.45 12.16 13.89
CA TYR A 275 16.70 13.57 14.10
C TYR A 275 15.44 14.39 13.81
N ASN A 276 14.95 15.12 14.80
CA ASN A 276 13.86 16.07 14.62
C ASN A 276 14.44 17.44 14.30
N VAL A 277 14.82 17.63 13.05
CA VAL A 277 15.43 18.88 12.56
C VAL A 277 14.55 19.45 11.47
N ASP A 278 14.42 20.76 11.43
CA ASP A 278 13.83 21.50 10.30
C ASP A 278 14.88 22.50 9.79
N SER A 279 15.86 21.97 9.07
CA SER A 279 16.96 22.77 8.55
C SER A 279 16.56 23.51 7.30
N ARG A 280 17.07 24.72 7.17
CA ARG A 280 16.91 25.55 5.98
C ARG A 280 17.95 25.19 4.93
N VAL A 281 17.50 25.20 3.68
CA VAL A 281 18.34 25.03 2.49
C VAL A 281 18.53 26.38 1.83
N VAL A 282 19.74 26.68 1.37
CA VAL A 282 20.01 27.88 0.57
C VAL A 282 20.18 27.45 -0.88
N ILE A 283 19.33 27.99 -1.76
CA ILE A 283 19.45 27.81 -3.20
C ILE A 283 19.81 29.17 -3.80
N PRO A 284 20.97 29.31 -4.45
CA PRO A 284 21.34 30.56 -5.09
C PRO A 284 20.44 30.84 -6.31
N HIS A 285 19.99 32.09 -6.45
CA HIS A 285 19.09 32.54 -7.52
C HIS A 285 19.73 32.59 -8.91
N SER A 286 21.04 32.38 -9.01
CA SER A 286 21.80 32.57 -10.24
C SER A 286 21.47 31.56 -11.35
N ARG A 287 20.71 30.49 -11.06
CA ARG A 287 20.26 29.51 -12.07
C ARG A 287 18.80 29.12 -11.89
N SER A 288 18.11 28.97 -13.03
CA SER A 288 16.77 28.40 -13.07
C SER A 288 16.83 26.91 -12.72
N TYR A 289 15.99 26.48 -11.78
CA TYR A 289 15.90 25.08 -11.38
C TYR A 289 14.63 24.43 -11.93
N ALA A 290 14.80 23.26 -12.55
CA ALA A 290 13.69 22.40 -12.95
C ALA A 290 13.49 21.30 -11.89
N LYS A 291 12.27 21.19 -11.36
CA LYS A 291 11.90 20.10 -10.45
C LYS A 291 12.15 18.75 -11.12
N SER A 292 12.91 17.87 -10.46
CA SER A 292 13.07 16.49 -10.94
C SER A 292 11.70 15.82 -11.10
N ARG A 293 11.48 15.23 -12.28
CA ARG A 293 10.28 14.43 -12.59
C ARG A 293 10.49 12.94 -12.32
N VAL A 294 11.74 12.53 -12.07
CA VAL A 294 12.13 11.13 -11.92
C VAL A 294 12.31 10.81 -10.45
N CYS A 295 11.69 9.71 -10.06
CA CYS A 295 11.83 9.12 -8.74
C CYS A 295 11.84 7.60 -8.88
N PHE A 296 12.64 6.91 -8.08
CA PHE A 296 12.69 5.45 -8.03
C PHE A 296 12.97 4.98 -6.60
N TYR A 297 12.74 3.70 -6.35
CA TYR A 297 13.02 3.09 -5.04
C TYR A 297 14.32 2.31 -5.07
N VAL A 298 15.06 2.42 -3.99
CA VAL A 298 16.17 1.54 -3.64
C VAL A 298 15.73 0.72 -2.44
N VAL A 299 15.70 -0.61 -2.60
CA VAL A 299 15.23 -1.53 -1.57
C VAL A 299 16.39 -2.42 -1.15
N VAL A 300 16.81 -2.28 0.11
CA VAL A 300 17.87 -3.11 0.71
C VAL A 300 17.24 -4.01 1.77
N PRO A 301 16.70 -5.18 1.39
CA PRO A 301 16.17 -6.13 2.35
C PRO A 301 17.28 -6.94 3.01
N GLN A 302 17.19 -7.07 4.33
CA GLN A 302 18.05 -7.94 5.13
C GLN A 302 17.42 -9.34 5.21
N THR A 303 18.16 -10.39 4.83
CA THR A 303 17.68 -11.76 4.99
C THR A 303 17.61 -12.17 6.46
N GLY A 304 16.58 -12.92 6.81
CA GLY A 304 16.45 -13.49 8.15
C GLY A 304 15.00 -13.51 8.61
N THR A 305 14.67 -14.41 9.52
CA THR A 305 13.33 -14.53 10.08
C THR A 305 13.36 -14.17 11.56
N SER A 306 12.58 -13.17 11.97
CA SER A 306 12.39 -12.90 13.40
C SER A 306 11.51 -13.98 14.03
N ARG A 307 11.73 -14.27 15.32
CA ARG A 307 10.88 -15.21 16.08
C ARG A 307 9.40 -14.82 16.02
N TRP A 308 9.11 -13.52 16.14
CA TRP A 308 7.75 -12.98 16.00
C TRP A 308 7.13 -13.31 14.64
N ARG A 309 7.88 -13.21 13.54
CA ARG A 309 7.35 -13.55 12.22
C ARG A 309 7.22 -15.04 11.98
N ALA A 310 8.07 -15.86 12.57
CA ALA A 310 7.87 -17.30 12.57
C ALA A 310 6.54 -17.66 13.26
N ALA A 311 6.26 -17.06 14.42
CA ALA A 311 4.98 -17.20 15.10
C ALA A 311 3.81 -16.66 14.26
N LEU A 312 3.96 -15.46 13.66
CA LEU A 312 2.96 -14.86 12.77
C LEU A 312 2.67 -15.77 11.56
N ARG A 313 3.68 -16.48 11.04
CA ARG A 313 3.52 -17.42 9.93
C ARG A 313 2.66 -18.62 10.33
N ILE A 314 2.93 -19.22 11.48
CA ILE A 314 2.09 -20.30 12.03
C ILE A 314 0.66 -19.80 12.25
N PHE A 315 0.52 -18.64 12.88
CA PHE A 315 -0.79 -18.01 13.11
C PHE A 315 -1.53 -17.72 11.79
N SER A 316 -0.83 -17.19 10.78
CA SER A 316 -1.43 -16.88 9.48
C SER A 316 -1.91 -18.12 8.74
N ARG A 317 -1.18 -19.24 8.83
CA ARG A 317 -1.58 -20.52 8.26
C ARG A 317 -2.81 -21.08 8.97
N GLY A 318 -2.84 -21.00 10.30
CA GLY A 318 -4.01 -21.35 11.10
C GLY A 318 -5.22 -20.48 10.78
N SER A 319 -5.03 -19.16 10.65
CA SER A 319 -6.08 -18.19 10.30
C SER A 319 -6.63 -18.42 8.90
N ASN A 320 -5.78 -18.76 7.92
CA ASN A 320 -6.23 -19.18 6.60
C ASN A 320 -7.09 -20.44 6.72
N ILE A 321 -6.59 -21.53 7.31
CA ILE A 321 -7.36 -22.78 7.47
C ILE A 321 -8.71 -22.52 8.17
N ALA A 322 -8.71 -21.72 9.24
CA ALA A 322 -9.92 -21.36 9.96
C ALA A 322 -10.91 -20.57 9.08
N SER A 323 -10.43 -19.59 8.30
CA SER A 323 -11.28 -18.80 7.39
C SER A 323 -11.86 -19.66 6.26
N PHE A 324 -11.08 -20.62 5.76
CA PHE A 324 -11.54 -21.60 4.78
C PHE A 324 -12.62 -22.53 5.37
N ALA A 325 -12.36 -23.14 6.53
CA ALA A 325 -13.33 -24.02 7.19
C ALA A 325 -14.61 -23.27 7.58
N PHE A 326 -14.47 -22.04 8.08
CA PHE A 326 -15.59 -21.15 8.40
C PHE A 326 -16.42 -20.84 7.16
N GLY A 327 -15.78 -20.44 6.05
CA GLY A 327 -16.45 -20.19 4.78
C GLY A 327 -17.18 -21.41 4.25
N THR A 328 -16.53 -22.57 4.23
CA THR A 328 -17.14 -23.84 3.79
C THR A 328 -18.37 -24.18 4.62
N THR A 329 -18.30 -24.05 5.94
CA THR A 329 -19.45 -24.30 6.83
C THR A 329 -20.57 -23.30 6.59
N LEU A 330 -20.27 -22.01 6.41
CA LEU A 330 -21.27 -20.99 6.09
C LEU A 330 -21.99 -21.31 4.77
N PHE A 331 -21.23 -21.62 3.71
CA PHE A 331 -21.82 -21.92 2.39
C PHE A 331 -22.61 -23.23 2.41
N ALA A 332 -22.09 -24.28 3.05
CA ALA A 332 -22.78 -25.55 3.22
C ALA A 332 -24.08 -25.41 4.04
N SER A 333 -24.12 -24.48 5.00
CA SER A 333 -25.30 -24.22 5.82
C SER A 333 -26.31 -23.27 5.16
N SER A 334 -25.94 -22.59 4.08
CA SER A 334 -26.79 -21.59 3.45
C SER A 334 -27.98 -22.25 2.75
N GLN A 335 -29.18 -21.84 3.13
CA GLN A 335 -30.44 -22.31 2.56
C GLN A 335 -30.95 -21.33 1.51
N LEU A 336 -31.77 -21.83 0.59
CA LEU A 336 -32.48 -21.06 -0.45
C LEU A 336 -31.58 -20.38 -1.51
N LEU A 337 -30.28 -20.67 -1.52
CA LEU A 337 -29.35 -20.19 -2.54
C LEU A 337 -29.52 -20.99 -3.84
N SER A 338 -30.01 -20.38 -4.92
CA SER A 338 -30.14 -21.06 -6.22
C SER A 338 -28.77 -21.37 -6.84
N VAL A 339 -28.68 -22.48 -7.59
CA VAL A 339 -27.47 -22.87 -8.34
C VAL A 339 -27.11 -21.79 -9.35
N SER A 340 -28.10 -21.20 -10.01
CA SER A 340 -27.89 -20.13 -10.99
C SER A 340 -27.19 -18.93 -10.35
N LEU A 341 -27.62 -18.52 -9.17
CA LEU A 341 -27.00 -17.40 -8.45
C LEU A 341 -25.61 -17.77 -7.92
N ALA A 342 -25.43 -19.00 -7.45
CA ALA A 342 -24.11 -19.50 -7.05
C ALA A 342 -23.12 -19.45 -8.23
N LEU A 343 -23.54 -19.91 -9.42
CA LEU A 343 -22.73 -19.86 -10.64
C LEU A 343 -22.42 -18.42 -11.08
N ILE A 344 -23.42 -17.53 -11.09
CA ILE A 344 -23.22 -16.10 -11.37
C ILE A 344 -22.21 -15.52 -10.38
N THR A 345 -22.37 -15.82 -9.09
CA THR A 345 -21.46 -15.34 -8.04
C THR A 345 -20.04 -15.84 -8.28
N ILE A 346 -19.86 -17.13 -8.60
CA ILE A 346 -18.55 -17.71 -8.90
C ILE A 346 -17.95 -17.05 -10.13
N ILE A 347 -18.65 -17.00 -11.25
CA ILE A 347 -18.12 -16.43 -12.51
C ILE A 347 -17.77 -14.95 -12.31
N CYS A 348 -18.68 -14.17 -11.74
CA CYS A 348 -18.51 -12.74 -11.60
C CYS A 348 -17.50 -12.36 -10.49
N THR A 349 -17.11 -13.27 -9.61
CA THR A 349 -15.99 -13.06 -8.66
C THR A 349 -14.66 -13.60 -9.20
N MET A 350 -14.67 -14.72 -9.93
CA MET A 350 -13.51 -15.31 -10.58
C MET A 350 -12.92 -14.42 -11.67
N VAL A 351 -13.76 -13.84 -12.53
CA VAL A 351 -13.31 -12.99 -13.63
C VAL A 351 -12.51 -11.77 -13.10
N PRO A 352 -13.01 -10.97 -12.13
CA PRO A 352 -12.23 -9.91 -11.50
C PRO A 352 -10.99 -10.41 -10.75
N ALA A 353 -11.01 -11.60 -10.16
CA ALA A 353 -9.86 -12.17 -9.47
C ALA A 353 -8.70 -12.48 -10.46
N VAL A 354 -9.01 -13.14 -11.58
CA VAL A 354 -8.02 -13.45 -12.63
C VAL A 354 -7.55 -12.17 -13.33
N LEU A 355 -8.48 -11.33 -13.79
CA LEU A 355 -8.16 -10.08 -14.47
C LEU A 355 -7.41 -9.11 -13.55
N GLY A 356 -7.76 -9.06 -12.27
CA GLY A 356 -7.06 -8.26 -11.27
C GLY A 356 -5.59 -8.66 -11.12
N ARG A 357 -5.29 -9.97 -11.18
CA ARG A 357 -3.91 -10.46 -11.19
C ARG A 357 -3.17 -10.09 -12.45
N VAL A 358 -3.76 -10.31 -13.63
CA VAL A 358 -3.17 -9.92 -14.93
C VAL A 358 -2.88 -8.43 -14.96
N LEU A 359 -3.82 -7.61 -14.48
CA LEU A 359 -3.68 -6.16 -14.43
C LEU A 359 -2.58 -5.72 -13.44
N SER A 360 -2.44 -6.41 -12.32
CA SER A 360 -1.35 -6.16 -11.37
C SER A 360 0.01 -6.53 -11.96
N MET A 361 0.11 -7.65 -12.67
CA MET A 361 1.32 -8.02 -13.41
C MET A 361 1.64 -6.96 -14.48
N TRP A 362 0.63 -6.47 -15.20
CA TRP A 362 0.79 -5.41 -16.18
C TRP A 362 1.28 -4.09 -15.55
N ILE A 363 0.78 -3.71 -14.37
CA ILE A 363 1.29 -2.56 -13.60
C ILE A 363 2.79 -2.76 -13.30
N ALA A 364 3.19 -3.94 -12.81
CA ALA A 364 4.60 -4.25 -12.52
C ALA A 364 5.48 -4.10 -13.78
N LEU A 365 5.00 -4.64 -14.91
CA LEU A 365 5.67 -4.58 -16.20
C LEU A 365 5.84 -3.14 -16.70
N GLU A 366 4.77 -2.34 -16.68
CA GLU A 366 4.80 -0.95 -17.14
C GLU A 366 5.72 -0.09 -16.25
N MET A 367 5.71 -0.31 -14.93
CA MET A 367 6.62 0.35 -14.00
C MET A 367 8.09 -0.01 -14.25
N ASN A 368 8.38 -1.27 -14.56
CA ASN A 368 9.73 -1.71 -14.86
C ASN A 368 10.21 -1.24 -16.23
N LYS A 369 9.35 -1.27 -17.26
CA LYS A 369 9.67 -0.88 -18.64
C LYS A 369 10.10 0.58 -18.74
N HIS A 370 9.38 1.48 -18.08
CA HIS A 370 9.63 2.92 -18.21
C HIS A 370 10.68 3.45 -17.24
N ASN A 371 10.79 2.87 -16.05
CA ASN A 371 11.53 3.50 -14.96
C ASN A 371 12.56 2.61 -14.25
N LYS A 372 12.73 1.31 -14.56
CA LYS A 372 13.50 0.40 -13.69
C LYS A 372 13.23 0.74 -12.21
N ALA A 373 11.94 0.79 -11.86
CA ALA A 373 11.44 1.57 -10.73
C ALA A 373 11.99 1.13 -9.37
N ILE A 374 12.59 -0.07 -9.31
CA ILE A 374 13.30 -0.60 -8.17
C ILE A 374 14.74 -0.93 -8.56
N LEU A 375 15.69 -0.44 -7.77
CA LEU A 375 16.99 -1.07 -7.59
C LEU A 375 16.95 -1.83 -6.26
N HIS A 376 17.39 -3.09 -6.26
CA HIS A 376 17.39 -3.88 -5.04
C HIS A 376 18.68 -4.64 -4.85
N ALA A 377 19.07 -4.76 -3.59
CA ALA A 377 20.25 -5.50 -3.15
C ALA A 377 19.90 -6.29 -1.89
N VAL A 378 19.80 -7.61 -2.02
CA VAL A 378 19.53 -8.48 -0.88
C VAL A 378 20.82 -8.67 -0.10
N VAL A 379 20.80 -8.32 1.20
CA VAL A 379 21.98 -8.39 2.07
C VAL A 379 21.76 -9.38 3.21
N PRO A 380 22.74 -10.23 3.54
CA PRO A 380 22.63 -11.19 4.62
C PRO A 380 22.65 -10.56 6.00
N THR A 381 23.53 -9.58 6.23
CA THR A 381 23.81 -9.04 7.56
C THR A 381 23.34 -7.59 7.71
N HIS A 382 23.06 -7.19 8.96
CA HIS A 382 22.71 -5.82 9.30
C HIS A 382 23.87 -4.84 9.02
N LEU A 383 25.11 -5.28 9.25
CA LEU A 383 26.32 -4.50 8.99
C LEU A 383 26.47 -4.21 7.48
N GLU A 384 26.23 -5.22 6.64
CA GLU A 384 26.23 -5.03 5.17
C GLU A 384 25.10 -4.11 4.72
N ALA A 385 23.88 -4.26 5.26
CA ALA A 385 22.79 -3.32 4.97
C ALA A 385 23.22 -1.88 5.24
N SER A 386 23.91 -1.66 6.37
CA SER A 386 24.41 -0.35 6.75
C SER A 386 25.50 0.16 5.81
N LYS A 387 26.42 -0.71 5.34
CA LYS A 387 27.41 -0.38 4.31
C LYS A 387 26.78 0.06 2.99
N TYR A 388 25.75 -0.65 2.54
CA TYR A 388 24.99 -0.27 1.34
C TYR A 388 24.28 1.06 1.52
N LEU A 389 23.60 1.27 2.66
CA LEU A 389 22.96 2.54 2.99
C LEU A 389 23.98 3.68 3.05
N ASN A 390 25.14 3.45 3.66
CA ASN A 390 26.24 4.41 3.72
C ASN A 390 26.66 4.84 2.31
N ALA A 391 27.03 3.87 1.48
CA ALA A 391 27.50 4.11 0.12
C ALA A 391 26.47 4.86 -0.74
N ILE A 392 25.18 4.54 -0.59
CA ILE A 392 24.08 5.22 -1.29
C ILE A 392 23.95 6.67 -0.81
N LEU A 393 23.88 6.89 0.51
CA LEU A 393 23.66 8.22 1.10
C LEU A 393 24.85 9.17 0.93
N LYS A 394 26.07 8.64 0.66
CA LYS A 394 27.25 9.42 0.28
C LYS A 394 27.17 10.03 -1.12
N GLN A 395 26.30 9.53 -1.99
CA GLN A 395 26.21 10.04 -3.36
C GLN A 395 25.69 11.49 -3.36
N LYS A 396 26.49 12.38 -3.94
CA LYS A 396 26.19 13.81 -4.02
C LYS A 396 25.16 14.11 -5.09
N GLY A 397 24.37 15.17 -4.89
CA GLY A 397 23.38 15.65 -5.86
C GLY A 397 22.11 14.80 -5.92
N LEU A 398 21.85 14.00 -4.88
CA LEU A 398 20.66 13.17 -4.74
C LEU A 398 19.91 13.49 -3.46
N VAL A 399 18.59 13.34 -3.54
CA VAL A 399 17.65 13.47 -2.43
C VAL A 399 17.14 12.10 -2.07
N PHE A 400 17.38 11.70 -0.83
CA PHE A 400 16.98 10.43 -0.28
C PHE A 400 15.85 10.62 0.73
N GLU A 401 14.73 9.97 0.49
CA GLU A 401 13.60 9.90 1.41
C GLU A 401 13.57 8.50 2.03
N THR A 402 13.91 8.40 3.32
CA THR A 402 13.98 7.12 4.05
C THR A 402 13.40 7.25 5.45
N GLN A 403 12.46 6.37 5.81
CA GLN A 403 11.81 6.36 7.14
C GLN A 403 11.34 7.74 7.62
N GLY A 404 10.76 8.57 6.75
CA GLY A 404 10.32 9.91 7.16
C GLY A 404 11.41 10.98 7.12
N HIS A 405 12.68 10.61 6.97
CA HIS A 405 13.80 11.54 6.89
C HIS A 405 14.11 11.89 5.44
N ILE A 406 14.48 13.15 5.24
CA ILE A 406 14.95 13.66 3.96
C ILE A 406 16.42 13.98 4.10
N VAL A 407 17.24 13.25 3.36
CA VAL A 407 18.69 13.30 3.42
C VAL A 407 19.22 13.79 2.07
N VAL A 408 20.11 14.76 2.10
CA VAL A 408 20.81 15.27 0.92
C VAL A 408 22.28 15.40 1.27
N ASP A 409 23.15 14.91 0.40
CA ASP A 409 24.62 14.90 0.60
C ASP A 409 25.03 14.40 2.00
N GLY A 410 24.40 13.31 2.47
CA GLY A 410 24.67 12.70 3.77
C GLY A 410 24.16 13.46 5.00
N ARG A 411 23.46 14.59 4.84
CA ARG A 411 22.91 15.40 5.95
C ARG A 411 21.38 15.33 6.00
N VAL A 412 20.81 15.29 7.20
CA VAL A 412 19.34 15.29 7.38
C VAL A 412 18.82 16.71 7.34
N ILE A 413 17.91 16.99 6.40
CA ILE A 413 17.28 18.31 6.25
C ILE A 413 16.04 18.41 7.14
N CYS A 414 15.10 17.50 6.92
CA CYS A 414 13.84 17.49 7.66
C CYS A 414 13.29 16.09 7.87
N ARG A 415 12.37 15.99 8.83
CA ARG A 415 11.60 14.78 9.12
C ARG A 415 10.11 15.05 8.97
N TYR A 416 9.40 14.18 8.28
CA TYR A 416 7.93 14.19 8.22
C TYR A 416 7.35 12.99 8.97
N ASN A 417 6.07 13.13 9.35
CA ASN A 417 5.36 12.02 9.95
C ASN A 417 5.06 10.96 8.88
N GLN A 418 5.65 9.76 9.06
CA GLN A 418 5.52 8.65 8.12
C GLN A 418 4.07 8.22 7.87
N TRP A 419 3.16 8.44 8.82
CA TRP A 419 1.77 8.01 8.74
C TRP A 419 0.91 8.90 7.84
N PHE A 420 1.26 10.18 7.70
CA PHE A 420 0.51 11.13 6.87
C PHE A 420 1.16 11.39 5.51
N SER A 421 2.24 10.70 5.19
CA SER A 421 2.89 10.87 3.90
C SER A 421 2.20 10.06 2.82
N TRP A 422 1.68 10.75 1.80
CA TRP A 422 1.14 10.13 0.58
C TRP A 422 2.15 9.20 -0.11
N SER A 423 3.46 9.46 0.02
CA SER A 423 4.51 8.60 -0.53
C SER A 423 4.52 7.19 0.06
N ARG A 424 3.94 6.98 1.26
CA ARG A 424 3.82 5.66 1.88
C ARG A 424 2.71 4.81 1.26
N TYR A 425 1.63 5.42 0.80
CA TYR A 425 0.45 4.70 0.30
C TYR A 425 0.44 4.61 -1.22
N VAL A 426 0.71 5.74 -1.88
CA VAL A 426 0.70 5.90 -3.34
C VAL A 426 2.05 5.52 -3.94
N GLY A 427 3.12 5.55 -3.13
CA GLY A 427 4.43 5.04 -3.50
C GLY A 427 5.09 5.85 -4.62
N LEU A 428 5.47 5.19 -5.72
CA LEU A 428 6.20 5.80 -6.85
C LEU A 428 5.43 6.93 -7.52
N LEU A 429 4.10 6.83 -7.50
CA LEU A 429 3.19 7.80 -8.11
C LEU A 429 3.13 9.12 -7.34
N ALA A 430 3.61 9.16 -6.09
CA ALA A 430 3.72 10.42 -5.38
C ALA A 430 4.72 11.33 -6.11
N PRO A 431 4.53 12.66 -6.11
CA PRO A 431 5.57 13.55 -6.60
C PRO A 431 6.83 13.42 -5.72
N PRO A 432 8.05 13.61 -6.28
CA PRO A 432 9.26 13.67 -5.47
C PRO A 432 9.19 14.87 -4.53
N PHE A 433 9.90 14.77 -3.40
CA PHE A 433 9.92 15.82 -2.40
C PHE A 433 10.43 17.13 -3.01
N ASN A 434 9.70 18.21 -2.80
CA ASN A 434 10.09 19.52 -3.31
C ASN A 434 10.94 20.24 -2.27
N ILE A 435 12.27 20.09 -2.37
CA ILE A 435 13.23 20.78 -1.51
C ILE A 435 13.05 22.31 -1.55
N ILE A 436 12.62 22.87 -2.68
CA ILE A 436 12.44 24.33 -2.83
C ILE A 436 11.43 24.87 -1.81
N LYS A 437 10.43 24.09 -1.40
CA LYS A 437 9.47 24.52 -0.36
C LYS A 437 10.13 24.78 1.00
N LYS A 438 11.32 24.22 1.23
CA LYS A 438 12.15 24.40 2.41
C LYS A 438 13.36 25.31 2.15
N ALA A 439 13.51 25.80 0.92
CA ALA A 439 14.54 26.78 0.60
C ALA A 439 14.09 28.15 1.10
N THR A 440 14.91 28.79 1.92
CA THR A 440 14.78 30.24 2.14
C THR A 440 15.40 30.93 0.94
N SER A 441 14.65 31.84 0.32
CA SER A 441 15.18 32.74 -0.70
C SER A 441 16.42 33.42 -0.14
N GLY A 442 17.60 33.07 -0.67
CA GLY A 442 18.87 33.65 -0.29
C GLY A 442 18.95 35.09 -0.77
N TYR A 443 18.26 35.99 -0.10
CA TYR A 443 18.50 37.43 -0.15
C TYR A 443 18.40 38.00 1.27
N MET A 444 19.44 38.76 1.63
CA MET A 444 19.55 39.66 2.79
C MET A 444 19.78 39.04 4.18
N THR A 445 21.04 38.74 4.50
CA THR A 445 21.61 39.09 5.84
C THR A 445 23.14 39.17 5.84
N ALA A 446 23.76 39.51 4.72
CA ALA A 446 25.22 39.60 4.62
C ALA A 446 25.70 40.86 3.88
N VAL A 447 24.99 41.99 3.98
CA VAL A 447 25.53 43.32 3.62
C VAL A 447 24.83 44.41 4.46
N THR A 448 25.02 44.39 5.78
CA THR A 448 24.79 45.58 6.66
C THR A 448 25.45 45.35 8.02
N ALA A 449 26.76 45.08 7.99
CA ALA A 449 27.63 45.23 9.14
C ALA A 449 29.04 45.60 8.67
N MET A 450 29.13 46.62 7.81
CA MET A 450 30.33 47.44 7.78
C MET A 450 30.04 48.62 8.72
N PRO A 451 30.75 48.75 9.85
CA PRO A 451 30.76 50.00 10.57
C PRO A 451 31.54 50.99 9.70
N ALA A 452 30.80 51.92 9.08
CA ALA A 452 31.40 53.16 8.65
C ALA A 452 31.74 53.96 9.91
N ASP A 453 32.92 54.59 9.84
CA ASP A 453 33.37 55.69 10.67
C ASP A 453 34.05 55.30 11.98
N GLY A 454 35.38 55.40 11.92
CA GLY A 454 36.20 55.64 13.10
C GLY A 454 36.09 57.10 13.52
N GLU A 455 35.97 57.31 14.83
CA GLU A 455 36.64 58.40 15.52
C GLU A 455 36.98 57.97 16.95
N PRO A 456 38.17 58.32 17.47
CA PRO A 456 38.57 58.01 18.83
C PRO A 456 38.25 59.19 19.75
N LEU A 457 37.60 58.94 20.89
CA LEU A 457 37.61 59.91 21.99
C LEU A 457 37.66 59.21 23.35
N SER A 458 38.77 59.51 24.01
CA SER A 458 39.16 59.26 25.39
C SER A 458 38.22 59.89 26.43
N GLY A 459 37.96 59.19 27.53
CA GLY A 459 37.63 59.83 28.82
C GLY A 459 36.73 58.98 29.73
N PRO A 460 36.89 59.02 31.08
CA PRO A 460 36.88 57.80 31.90
C PRO A 460 35.77 57.82 32.99
N PRO A 461 35.85 57.07 34.12
CA PRO A 461 34.81 56.14 34.53
C PRO A 461 33.89 56.70 35.64
N GLY A 462 32.60 56.39 35.55
CA GLY A 462 31.60 56.83 36.53
C GLY A 462 30.51 55.79 36.72
N SER A 463 30.20 55.53 37.97
CA SER A 463 29.46 54.40 38.52
C SER A 463 27.93 54.49 38.39
N SER A 464 27.31 53.31 38.57
CA SER A 464 26.11 53.09 39.40
C SER A 464 24.71 53.02 38.74
N MET A 465 24.07 51.88 39.05
CA MET A 465 22.66 51.67 39.39
C MET A 465 21.55 51.56 38.31
N LYS A 466 21.03 50.32 38.26
CA LYS A 466 19.61 49.90 38.44
C LYS A 466 18.51 50.74 37.76
N LYS A 467 17.70 50.08 36.91
CA LYS A 467 16.37 49.54 37.28
C LYS A 467 15.63 48.92 36.09
N SER A 468 14.84 47.89 36.42
CA SER A 468 13.78 47.26 35.64
C SER A 468 12.81 48.25 35.00
N ALA A 469 12.27 47.87 33.84
CA ALA A 469 10.86 48.08 33.54
C ALA A 469 10.35 47.02 32.56
N THR A 470 9.59 46.10 33.13
CA THR A 470 8.58 45.27 32.46
C THR A 470 7.59 46.17 31.71
N VAL A 471 7.35 45.91 30.43
CA VAL A 471 6.18 46.45 29.73
C VAL A 471 5.41 45.29 29.09
N ARG A 472 4.18 45.15 29.57
CA ARG A 472 3.14 44.21 29.16
C ARG A 472 1.93 45.09 28.84
N THR A 473 1.47 45.08 27.60
CA THR A 473 0.19 45.65 27.14
C THR A 473 -0.31 44.74 26.01
N THR A 474 -1.24 43.81 26.24
CA THR A 474 -2.72 43.93 26.18
C THR A 474 -3.27 44.73 24.98
N SER A 475 -3.80 43.97 24.03
CA SER A 475 -5.20 44.00 23.53
C SER A 475 -5.85 45.32 23.11
N ALA A 476 -6.22 45.38 21.84
CA ALA A 476 -7.41 46.01 21.23
C ALA A 476 -7.19 45.95 19.69
N GLU A 477 -8.14 45.90 18.78
CA GLU A 477 -9.58 45.73 18.77
C GLU A 477 -9.96 45.48 17.29
N THR A 478 -10.99 44.67 17.15
CA THR A 478 -11.98 44.59 16.07
C THR A 478 -12.11 45.83 15.17
N LEU A 479 -12.09 45.61 13.84
CA LEU A 479 -12.76 46.50 12.88
C LEU A 479 -13.57 45.66 11.88
N ILE A 480 -14.87 45.88 11.95
CA ILE A 480 -15.95 45.36 11.09
C ILE A 480 -16.23 46.42 10.01
N ASN A 481 -16.38 45.97 8.76
CA ASN A 481 -17.21 46.47 7.65
C ASN A 481 -16.51 46.11 6.33
N GLY A 482 -17.12 45.57 5.29
CA GLY A 482 -18.53 45.32 4.96
C GLY A 482 -18.64 45.15 3.42
N GLN A 483 -19.80 44.68 2.96
CA GLN A 483 -20.29 44.51 1.57
C GLN A 483 -20.04 43.13 0.92
N THR A 484 -21.00 42.20 0.75
CA THR A 484 -22.39 42.14 0.22
C THR A 484 -22.52 42.02 -1.31
N GLY A 485 -23.21 40.96 -1.75
CA GLY A 485 -23.81 40.73 -3.09
C GLY A 485 -23.78 39.23 -3.46
N LEU A 486 -24.78 38.38 -3.17
CA LEU A 486 -26.06 38.14 -3.89
C LEU A 486 -25.83 37.90 -5.39
N GLU A 487 -26.19 36.79 -6.05
CA GLU A 487 -27.40 35.96 -6.03
C GLU A 487 -27.16 34.57 -6.70
N PRO A 488 -28.06 33.57 -6.51
CA PRO A 488 -28.16 32.35 -7.33
C PRO A 488 -29.45 32.26 -8.18
N SER A 489 -29.38 31.56 -9.32
CA SER A 489 -30.46 30.89 -10.10
C SER A 489 -29.79 30.29 -11.36
N VAL A 490 -30.01 29.07 -11.84
CA VAL A 490 -31.15 28.13 -11.92
C VAL A 490 -30.65 26.70 -11.71
#